data_AF-A0A6L5P2W4-F1
#
_entry.id   AF-A0A6L5P2W4-F1
#
_cell.length_a   1.000
_cell.length_b   1.000
_cell.length_c   1.000
_cell.angle_alpha   90.00
_cell.angle_beta   90.00
_cell.angle_gamma   90.00
#
_symmetry.space_group_name_H-M   'P 1'
#
loop_
_entity.id
_entity.type
_entity.pdbx_description
1 polymer ?
#
loop_
_entity_poly.entity_id
_entity_poly.type
_entity_poly.pdbx_seq_one_letter_code
_entity_poly.pdbx_strand_id
1 'polypeptide(L)' 'MSDDLLSLDFYISLKKDGVSAQEALNVAIDRGLGELLLIRMLRGVYELSLADATNLVRKV' A
#
# COMPACT_ATOMS: atom_id res chain seq x y z
N MET A 1 -8.51 -4.81 18.98
CA MET A 1 -8.77 -5.20 17.58
C MET A 1 -9.31 -3.96 16.88
N SER A 2 -8.87 -3.45 15.73
CA SER A 2 -7.74 -3.70 14.84
C SER A 2 -7.87 -2.60 13.77
N ASP A 3 -7.35 -1.39 13.99
CA ASP A 3 -7.38 -0.34 12.95
C ASP A 3 -6.62 -0.78 11.68
N ASP A 4 -5.71 -1.75 11.81
CA ASP A 4 -4.98 -2.36 10.70
C ASP A 4 -5.88 -3.06 9.67
N LEU A 5 -7.02 -3.66 10.08
CA LEU A 5 -7.92 -4.36 9.15
C LEU A 5 -8.72 -3.37 8.29
N LEU A 6 -9.14 -2.24 8.87
CA LEU A 6 -9.79 -1.16 8.12
C LEU A 6 -8.84 -0.50 7.10
N SER A 7 -7.53 -0.56 7.34
CA SER A 7 -6.53 0.00 6.40
C SER A 7 -6.36 -0.86 5.13
N LEU A 8 -6.26 -2.18 5.24
CA LEU A 8 -6.01 -3.05 4.08
C LEU A 8 -7.23 -3.16 3.16
N ASP A 9 -8.44 -3.24 3.72
CA ASP A 9 -9.68 -3.30 2.95
C ASP A 9 -9.86 -2.06 2.05
N PHE A 10 -9.44 -0.89 2.54
CA PHE A 10 -9.41 0.34 1.74
C PHE A 10 -8.46 0.23 0.53
N TYR A 11 -7.26 -0.33 0.70
CA TYR A 11 -6.34 -0.49 -0.45
C TYR A 11 -6.82 -1.57 -1.42
N ILE A 12 -7.50 -2.61 -0.91
CA ILE A 12 -8.16 -3.62 -1.76
C ILE A 12 -9.26 -2.98 -2.61
N SER A 13 -10.06 -2.07 -2.06
CA SER A 13 -11.07 -1.35 -2.85
C SER A 13 -10.41 -0.46 -3.91
N LEU A 14 -9.33 0.25 -3.58
CA LEU A 14 -8.57 1.03 -4.57
C LEU A 14 -8.08 0.17 -5.74
N LYS A 15 -7.50 -1.02 -5.47
CA LYS A 15 -7.08 -1.94 -6.55
C LYS A 15 -8.27 -2.39 -7.40
N LYS A 16 -9.43 -2.68 -6.79
CA LYS A 16 -10.66 -3.06 -7.51
C LYS A 16 -11.19 -1.93 -8.39
N ASP A 17 -11.02 -0.69 -7.95
CA ASP A 17 -11.40 0.52 -8.69
C ASP A 17 -10.38 0.88 -9.79
N GLY A 18 -9.32 0.07 -9.97
CA GLY A 18 -8.31 0.24 -11.01
C GLY A 18 -7.18 1.21 -10.65
N VAL A 19 -7.10 1.66 -9.40
CA VAL A 19 -6.02 2.52 -8.92
C VAL A 19 -4.70 1.76 -8.98
N SER A 20 -3.66 2.43 -9.45
CA SER A 20 -2.32 1.83 -9.55
C SER A 20 -1.64 1.72 -8.18
N ALA A 21 -0.65 0.82 -8.07
CA ALA A 21 0.15 0.67 -6.85
C ALA A 21 0.84 1.97 -6.43
N GLN A 22 1.25 2.81 -7.38
CA GLN A 22 1.89 4.11 -7.13
C GLN A 22 0.91 5.12 -6.55
N GLU A 23 -0.30 5.21 -7.10
CA GLU A 23 -1.33 6.12 -6.59
C GLU A 23 -1.78 5.69 -5.19
N ALA A 24 -1.98 4.39 -4.98
CA ALA A 24 -2.30 3.85 -3.66
C ALA A 24 -1.19 4.07 -2.63
N LEU A 25 0.08 3.99 -3.04
CA LEU A 25 1.23 4.35 -2.21
C LEU A 25 1.19 5.82 -1.79
N ASN A 26 0.95 6.74 -2.73
CA ASN A 26 0.86 8.17 -2.43
C ASN A 26 -0.27 8.46 -1.43
N VAL A 27 -1.44 7.87 -1.63
CA VAL A 27 -2.57 7.99 -0.68
C VAL A 27 -2.20 7.43 0.70
N ALA A 28 -1.43 6.34 0.75
CA ALA A 28 -0.99 5.76 2.01
C ALA A 28 0.04 6.65 2.75
N ILE A 29 0.94 7.30 2.02
CA ILE A 29 1.90 8.25 2.57
C ILE A 29 1.18 9.49 3.12
N ASP A 30 0.22 10.04 2.38
CA ASP A 30 -0.59 11.19 2.83
C ASP A 30 -1.40 10.89 4.09
N ARG A 31 -1.76 9.61 4.29
CA ARG A 31 -2.43 9.12 5.51
C ARG A 31 -1.48 8.79 6.65
N GLY A 32 -0.16 9.00 6.45
CA GLY A 32 0.86 8.81 7.47
C GLY A 32 1.20 7.36 7.77
N LEU A 33 0.98 6.42 6.82
CA LEU A 33 1.39 5.04 7.04
C LEU A 33 2.92 4.92 7.05
N GLY A 34 3.45 4.20 8.03
CA GLY A 34 4.88 3.90 8.11
C GLY A 34 5.36 2.95 7.01
N GLU A 35 6.65 3.04 6.68
CA GLU A 35 7.31 2.29 5.59
C GLU A 35 6.99 0.78 5.59
N LEU A 36 7.00 0.14 6.76
CA LEU A 36 6.68 -1.29 6.89
C LEU A 36 5.25 -1.62 6.41
N LEU A 37 4.28 -0.77 6.74
CA LEU A 37 2.89 -0.95 6.35
C LEU A 37 2.69 -0.68 4.86
N LEU A 38 3.39 0.31 4.31
CA LEU A 38 3.41 0.58 2.87
C LEU A 38 3.91 -0.64 2.08
N ILE A 39 5.04 -1.22 2.49
CA ILE A 39 5.60 -2.42 1.87
C ILE A 39 4.62 -3.60 2.01
N ARG A 40 4.01 -3.78 3.19
CA ARG A 40 3.04 -4.86 3.40
C ARG A 40 1.81 -4.70 2.52
N MET A 41 1.30 -3.48 2.37
CA MET A 41 0.16 -3.15 1.49
C MET A 41 0.50 -3.44 0.03
N LEU A 42 1.64 -2.97 -0.47
CA LEU A 42 2.08 -3.19 -1.84
C LEU A 42 2.24 -4.68 -2.17
N ARG A 43 2.74 -5.46 -1.23
CA ARG A 43 2.86 -6.92 -1.41
C ARG A 43 1.53 -7.64 -1.31
N GLY A 44 0.70 -7.28 -0.32
CA GLY A 44 -0.56 -7.98 -0.03
C GLY A 44 -1.69 -7.63 -0.99
N VAL A 45 -1.74 -6.39 -1.47
CA VAL A 45 -2.79 -5.90 -2.35
C VAL A 45 -2.32 -5.94 -3.80
N TYR A 46 -1.16 -5.39 -4.10
CA TYR A 46 -0.66 -5.24 -5.47
C TYR A 46 0.26 -6.37 -5.91
N GLU A 47 0.43 -7.41 -5.09
CA GLU A 47 1.19 -8.63 -5.41
C GLU A 47 2.65 -8.35 -5.83
N LEU A 48 3.19 -7.20 -5.39
CA LEU A 48 4.56 -6.82 -5.68
C LEU A 48 5.54 -7.72 -4.91
N SER A 49 6.72 -7.93 -5.50
CA SER A 49 7.81 -8.58 -4.78
C SER A 49 8.28 -7.69 -3.61
N LEU A 50 8.97 -8.29 -2.62
CA LEU A 50 9.54 -7.49 -1.54
C LEU A 50 10.52 -6.43 -2.07
N ALA A 51 11.32 -6.79 -3.08
CA ALA A 51 12.27 -5.88 -3.71
C ALA A 51 11.55 -4.73 -4.41
N ASP A 52 10.51 -5.00 -5.20
CA ASP A 52 9.77 -3.98 -5.93
C ASP A 52 9.00 -3.06 -4.99
N ALA A 53 8.32 -3.62 -3.98
CA ALA A 53 7.63 -2.85 -2.97
C ALA A 53 8.59 -1.92 -2.20
N THR A 54 9.76 -2.42 -1.80
CA THR A 54 10.79 -1.61 -1.12
C THR A 54 11.33 -0.52 -2.04
N ASN A 55 11.60 -0.85 -3.31
CA ASN A 55 12.07 0.11 -4.29
C ASN A 55 11.04 1.20 -4.59
N LEU A 56 9.75 0.86 -4.58
CA LEU A 56 8.67 1.81 -4.81
C LEU A 56 8.56 2.81 -3.66
N VAL A 57 8.58 2.31 -2.41
CA VAL A 57 8.47 3.16 -1.21
C VAL A 57 9.67 4.09 -1.06
N ARG A 58 10.89 3.64 -1.39
CA ARG A 58 12.11 4.48 -1.28
C ARG A 58 12.25 5.58 -2.33
N LYS A 59 11.41 5.58 -3.36
CA LYS A 59 11.46 6.57 -4.46
C LYS A 59 10.55 7.77 -4.24
N VAL A 60 9.73 7.76 -3.19
CA VAL A 60 8.81 8.83 -2.81
C VAL A 60 9.42 9.63 -1.65
#